data_AF-A0A2V7M525-F1
#
_entry.id   AF-A0A2V7M525-F1
#
_cell.length_a   1.000
_cell.length_b   1.000
_cell.length_c   1.000
_cell.angle_alpha   90.00
_cell.angle_beta   90.00
_cell.angle_gamma   90.00
#
_symmetry.space_group_name_H-M   'P 1'
#
loop_
_entity.id
_entity.type
_entity.pdbx_description
1 polymer ?
#
loop_
_entity_poly.entity_id
_entity_poly.type
_entity_poly.pdbx_seq_one_letter_code
_entity_poly.pdbx_strand_id
1 'polypeptide(L)'
;MADSTHEQWLAQIDAELDGELSLVERAALAKHLATCGHCAGARASHLEVRVALARSAGNPHAFVVPRPTIRAGTLALWVVVALATGLVGGWFASHRWGGPGGGSTLEETRGTIVVQ
;
A
#
# COMPACT_ATOMS: atom_id res chain seq x y z
N MET A 1 2.66 19.56 12.09
CA MET A 1 3.92 19.92 11.37
C MET A 1 4.24 18.99 10.19
N ALA A 2 3.36 18.04 9.82
CA ALA A 2 3.53 17.21 8.61
C ALA A 2 2.72 17.74 7.39
N ASP A 3 1.86 18.73 7.60
CA ASP A 3 0.97 19.28 6.57
C ASP A 3 1.67 20.30 5.67
N SER A 4 2.64 21.07 6.21
CA SER A 4 3.36 22.10 5.45
C SER A 4 4.23 21.53 4.33
N THR A 5 4.68 20.28 4.46
CA THR A 5 5.42 19.60 3.38
C THR A 5 4.48 19.08 2.31
N HIS A 6 3.28 18.61 2.66
CA HIS A 6 2.29 18.14 1.71
C HIS A 6 1.77 19.24 0.79
N GLU A 7 1.45 20.41 1.35
CA GLU A 7 1.01 21.57 0.54
C GLU A 7 2.09 22.01 -0.46
N GLN A 8 3.36 21.99 -0.04
CA GLN A 8 4.48 22.28 -0.94
C GLN A 8 4.58 21.26 -2.09
N TRP A 9 4.37 19.97 -1.81
CA TRP A 9 4.32 18.93 -2.83
C TRP A 9 3.13 19.09 -3.77
N LEU A 10 1.96 19.53 -3.28
CA LEU A 10 0.80 19.81 -4.12
C LEU A 10 1.09 20.96 -5.12
N ALA A 11 1.69 22.04 -4.65
CA ALA A 11 2.11 23.14 -5.54
C ALA A 11 3.12 22.65 -6.60
N GLN A 12 4.01 21.73 -6.23
CA GLN A 12 4.99 21.14 -7.15
C GLN A 12 4.34 20.17 -8.17
N ILE A 13 3.24 19.50 -7.80
CA ILE A 13 2.43 18.71 -8.72
C ILE A 13 1.75 19.62 -9.75
N ASP A 14 1.18 20.75 -9.33
CA ASP A 14 0.57 21.69 -10.27
C ASP A 14 1.60 22.27 -11.26
N ALA A 15 2.78 22.66 -10.78
CA ALA A 15 3.89 23.09 -11.63
C ALA A 15 4.42 21.98 -12.57
N GLU A 16 4.35 20.71 -12.16
CA GLU A 16 4.62 19.56 -13.04
C GLU A 16 3.60 19.48 -14.18
N LEU A 17 2.32 19.62 -13.85
CA LEU A 17 1.21 19.52 -14.81
C LEU A 17 1.17 20.70 -15.79
N ASP A 18 1.66 21.86 -15.38
CA ASP A 18 1.82 23.04 -16.24
C ASP A 18 3.11 23.00 -17.08
N GLY A 19 3.99 22.03 -16.84
CA GLY A 19 5.22 21.83 -17.59
C GLY A 19 6.36 22.76 -17.19
N GLU A 20 6.19 23.51 -16.11
CA GLU A 20 7.16 24.50 -15.61
C GLU A 20 8.25 23.88 -14.74
N LEU A 21 8.11 22.59 -14.40
CA LEU A 21 9.02 21.91 -13.50
C LEU A 21 10.33 21.49 -14.17
N SER A 22 11.46 21.84 -13.54
CA SER A 22 12.78 21.41 -13.98
C SER A 22 12.96 19.88 -13.88
N LEU A 23 13.93 19.32 -14.62
CA LEU A 23 14.19 17.88 -14.62
C LEU A 23 14.56 17.34 -13.23
N VAL A 24 15.28 18.13 -12.43
CA VAL A 24 15.72 17.75 -11.08
C VAL A 24 14.53 17.69 -10.12
N GLU A 25 13.69 18.73 -10.15
CA GLU A 25 12.47 18.80 -9.34
C GLU A 25 11.48 17.70 -9.72
N ARG A 26 11.38 17.38 -11.00
CA ARG A 26 10.54 16.27 -11.49
C ARG A 26 11.01 14.92 -10.97
N ALA A 27 12.33 14.70 -10.91
CA ALA A 27 12.89 13.47 -10.32
C ALA A 27 12.63 13.39 -8.81
N ALA A 28 12.76 14.51 -8.10
CA ALA A 28 12.45 14.59 -6.66
C ALA A 28 10.97 14.31 -6.39
N LEU A 29 10.07 14.91 -7.18
CA LEU A 29 8.63 14.68 -7.10
C LEU A 29 8.29 13.21 -7.40
N ALA A 30 8.85 12.61 -8.46
CA ALA A 30 8.63 11.20 -8.77
C ALA A 30 9.04 10.27 -7.62
N LYS A 31 10.16 10.57 -6.93
CA LYS A 31 10.59 9.82 -5.75
C LYS A 31 9.62 9.97 -4.58
N HIS A 32 9.08 11.16 -4.36
CA HIS A 32 8.08 11.40 -3.33
C HIS A 32 6.74 10.68 -3.62
N LEU A 33 6.27 10.73 -4.86
CA LEU A 33 5.02 10.07 -5.28
C LEU A 33 5.10 8.54 -5.16
N ALA A 34 6.30 7.96 -5.24
CA ALA A 34 6.50 6.52 -5.02
C ALA A 34 6.27 6.08 -3.56
N THR A 35 6.39 7.00 -2.59
CA THR A 35 6.28 6.68 -1.15
C THR A 35 5.06 7.33 -0.49
N CYS A 36 4.47 8.36 -1.09
CA CYS A 36 3.30 9.06 -0.57
C CYS A 36 2.04 8.81 -1.41
N GLY A 37 1.14 7.97 -0.90
CA GLY A 37 -0.15 7.68 -1.55
C GLY A 37 -1.10 8.88 -1.62
N HIS A 38 -1.02 9.82 -0.65
CA HIS A 38 -1.86 11.02 -0.64
C HIS A 38 -1.53 11.95 -1.82
N CYS A 39 -0.24 12.29 -2.00
CA CYS A 39 0.22 13.08 -3.14
C CYS A 39 0.01 12.37 -4.48
N ALA A 40 0.22 11.04 -4.53
CA ALA A 40 -0.06 10.26 -5.73
C ALA A 40 -1.55 10.29 -6.13
N GLY A 41 -2.45 10.25 -5.14
CA GLY A 41 -3.89 10.40 -5.34
C GLY A 41 -4.27 11.80 -5.82
N ALA A 42 -3.71 12.85 -5.22
CA ALA A 42 -3.96 14.24 -5.61
C ALA A 42 -3.51 14.54 -7.05
N ARG A 43 -2.35 14.03 -7.47
CA ARG A 43 -1.91 14.14 -8.87
C ARG A 43 -2.87 13.48 -9.85
N ALA A 44 -3.40 12.30 -9.50
CA ALA A 44 -4.35 11.59 -10.35
C ALA A 44 -5.69 12.33 -10.45
N SER A 45 -6.20 12.90 -9.35
CA SER A 45 -7.44 13.69 -9.37
C SER A 45 -7.30 14.97 -10.18
N HIS A 46 -6.17 15.69 -10.08
CA HIS A 46 -5.91 16.90 -10.88
C HIS A 46 -5.89 16.58 -12.38
N LEU A 47 -5.24 15.49 -12.78
CA LEU A 47 -5.23 15.02 -14.15
C LEU A 47 -6.63 14.62 -14.65
N GLU A 48 -7.44 13.98 -13.81
CA GLU A 48 -8.81 13.58 -14.16
C GLU A 48 -9.70 14.80 -14.45
N VAL A 49 -9.58 15.86 -13.64
CA VAL A 49 -10.28 17.13 -13.86
C VAL A 49 -9.87 17.76 -15.19
N ARG A 50 -8.56 17.83 -15.48
CA ARG A 50 -8.06 18.39 -16.75
C ARG A 50 -8.52 17.58 -17.96
N VAL A 51 -8.53 16.25 -17.88
CA VAL A 51 -9.05 15.36 -18.94
C VAL A 51 -10.56 15.52 -19.12
N ALA A 52 -11.32 15.63 -18.03
CA ALA A 52 -12.76 15.88 -18.08
C ALA A 52 -13.08 17.24 -18.72
N LEU A 53 -12.31 18.28 -18.39
CA LEU A 53 -12.43 19.61 -19.00
C LEU A 53 -12.05 19.60 -20.49
N ALA A 54 -10.97 18.92 -20.87
CA ALA A 54 -10.59 18.77 -22.28
C ALA A 54 -11.64 17.99 -23.08
N ARG A 55 -12.24 16.95 -22.48
CA ARG A 55 -13.32 16.17 -23.07
C ARG A 55 -14.59 17.00 -23.26
N SER A 56 -14.98 17.82 -22.26
CA SER A 56 -16.15 18.70 -22.39
C SER A 56 -15.92 19.83 -23.39
N ALA A 57 -14.67 20.26 -23.59
CA ALA A 57 -14.27 21.19 -24.64
C ALA A 57 -14.21 20.57 -26.06
N GLY A 58 -14.63 19.31 -26.24
CA GLY A 58 -14.73 18.67 -27.55
C GLY A 58 -13.44 18.03 -28.07
N ASN A 59 -12.43 17.79 -27.21
CA ASN A 59 -11.22 17.03 -27.59
C ASN A 59 -11.37 15.52 -27.23
N PRO A 60 -11.72 14.65 -28.20
CA PRO A 60 -11.90 13.21 -27.96
C PRO A 60 -10.58 12.46 -27.69
N HIS A 61 -9.42 13.08 -27.96
CA HIS A 61 -8.09 12.51 -27.71
C HIS A 61 -7.56 12.75 -26.29
N ALA A 62 -8.40 13.24 -25.36
CA ALA A 62 -8.01 13.37 -23.95
C ALA A 62 -7.85 11.97 -23.32
N PHE A 63 -6.61 11.47 -23.31
CA PHE A 63 -6.23 10.15 -22.81
C PHE A 63 -6.59 9.96 -21.34
N VAL A 64 -6.94 8.72 -20.98
CA VAL A 64 -7.24 8.30 -19.60
C VAL A 64 -5.97 8.41 -18.75
N VAL A 65 -6.09 9.09 -17.61
CA VAL A 65 -5.01 9.21 -16.63
C VAL A 65 -4.63 7.82 -16.11
N PRO A 66 -3.36 7.38 -16.24
CA PRO A 66 -2.91 6.16 -15.61
C PRO A 66 -2.98 6.35 -14.10
N ARG A 67 -3.95 5.70 -13.44
CA ARG A 67 -3.95 5.65 -11.98
C ARG A 67 -2.75 4.81 -11.52
N PRO A 68 -2.07 5.20 -10.42
CA PRO A 68 -1.12 4.32 -9.75
C PRO A 68 -1.91 3.14 -9.18
N THR A 69 -2.17 2.15 -10.02
CA THR A 69 -2.72 0.87 -9.57
C THR A 69 -1.57 0.16 -8.89
N ILE A 70 -1.72 -0.11 -7.59
CA ILE A 70 -0.92 -1.17 -6.98
C ILE A 70 -1.15 -2.38 -7.86
N ARG A 71 -0.10 -2.85 -8.56
CA ARG A 71 -0.21 -4.02 -9.44
C ARG A 71 -0.76 -5.14 -8.57
N ALA A 72 -1.97 -5.62 -8.86
CA ALA A 72 -2.62 -6.66 -8.08
C ALA A 72 -1.70 -7.88 -7.90
N GLY A 73 -0.86 -8.17 -8.90
CA GLY A 73 0.17 -9.21 -8.82
C GLY A 73 1.26 -8.95 -7.76
N THR A 74 1.72 -7.70 -7.60
CA THR A 74 2.68 -7.34 -6.53
C THR A 74 2.04 -7.49 -5.15
N LEU A 75 0.80 -7.03 -4.97
CA LEU A 75 0.06 -7.23 -3.72
C LEU A 75 -0.10 -8.72 -3.42
N ALA A 76 -0.57 -9.50 -4.39
CA ALA A 76 -0.77 -10.94 -4.24
C ALA A 76 0.53 -11.66 -3.87
N LEU A 77 1.65 -11.29 -4.51
CA LEU A 77 2.97 -11.84 -4.18
C LEU A 77 3.34 -11.55 -2.73
N TRP A 78 3.15 -10.32 -2.25
CA TRP A 78 3.43 -9.97 -0.85
C TRP A 78 2.53 -10.71 0.13
N VAL A 79 1.25 -10.92 -0.20
CA VAL A 79 0.34 -11.75 0.61
C VAL A 79 0.84 -13.19 0.69
N VAL A 80 1.23 -13.78 -0.44
CA VAL A 80 1.76 -15.16 -0.47
C VAL A 80 3.04 -15.27 0.36
N VAL A 81 3.96 -14.31 0.25
CA VAL A 81 5.20 -14.27 1.04
C VAL A 81 4.89 -14.17 2.54
N ALA A 82 3.95 -13.29 2.95
CA ALA A 82 3.57 -13.13 4.35
C ALA A 82 2.96 -14.43 4.92
N LEU A 83 2.07 -15.08 4.17
CA LEU A 83 1.46 -16.35 4.55
C LEU A 83 2.49 -17.47 4.67
N ALA A 84 3.38 -17.62 3.68
CA ALA A 84 4.44 -18.62 3.69
C ALA A 84 5.38 -18.42 4.89
N THR A 85 5.76 -17.17 5.18
CA THR A 85 6.62 -16.83 6.31
C THR A 85 5.96 -17.19 7.64
N GLY A 86 4.67 -16.87 7.80
CA GLY A 86 3.91 -17.25 9.00
C GLY A 86 3.79 -18.77 9.18
N LEU A 87 3.54 -19.49 8.09
CA LEU A 87 3.40 -20.95 8.11
C LEU A 87 4.72 -21.65 8.47
N VAL A 88 5.83 -21.22 7.87
CA VAL A 88 7.18 -21.74 8.18
C VAL A 88 7.56 -21.43 9.63
N GLY A 89 7.29 -20.19 10.09
CA GLY A 89 7.53 -19.80 11.48
C GLY A 89 6.72 -20.63 12.47
N GLY A 90 5.42 -20.84 12.20
CA GLY A 90 4.55 -21.68 13.02
C GLY A 90 4.97 -23.15 13.05
N TRP A 91 5.38 -23.71 11.91
CA TRP A 91 5.92 -25.08 11.81
C TRP A 91 7.23 -25.25 12.58
N PHE A 92 8.14 -24.31 12.48
CA PHE A 92 9.39 -24.37 13.22
C PHE A 92 9.15 -24.27 14.74
N ALA A 93 8.25 -23.37 15.16
CA ALA A 93 7.85 -23.25 16.56
C ALA A 93 7.21 -24.54 17.09
N SER A 94 6.33 -25.19 16.31
CA SER A 94 5.69 -26.45 16.71
C SER A 94 6.69 -27.60 16.85
N HIS A 95 7.70 -27.69 15.98
CA HIS A 95 8.77 -28.68 16.09
C HIS A 95 9.69 -28.43 17.28
N ARG A 96 10.00 -27.16 17.58
CA ARG A 96 10.98 -26.81 18.61
C ARG A 96 10.40 -26.90 20.02
N TRP A 97 9.16 -26.44 20.23
CA TRP A 97 8.53 -26.26 21.54
C TRP A 97 7.25 -27.08 21.74
N GLY A 98 6.79 -27.82 20.74
CA GLY A 98 5.51 -28.53 20.76
C GLY A 98 4.37 -27.62 20.25
N GLY A 99 3.53 -28.16 19.36
CA GLY A 99 2.36 -27.45 18.85
C GLY A 99 1.26 -27.29 19.91
N PRO A 100 0.26 -26.41 19.67
CA PRO A 100 -0.89 -26.28 20.56
C PRO A 100 -1.52 -27.67 20.75
N GLY A 101 -1.50 -28.17 21.99
CA GLY A 101 -1.98 -29.50 22.32
C GLY A 101 -3.40 -29.69 21.79
N GLY A 102 -3.56 -30.63 20.84
CA GLY A 102 -4.86 -30.99 20.29
C GLY A 102 -5.80 -31.33 21.45
N GLY A 103 -6.89 -30.57 21.57
CA GLY A 103 -7.78 -30.56 22.73
C GLY A 103 -8.29 -31.95 23.10
N SER A 104 -7.60 -32.61 24.01
CA SER A 104 -8.03 -33.87 24.63
C SER A 104 -7.54 -34.07 26.07
N THR A 105 -7.03 -33.06 26.78
CA THR A 105 -6.50 -33.29 28.16
C THR A 105 -6.72 -32.15 29.17
N LEU A 106 -7.55 -31.15 28.88
CA LEU A 106 -7.99 -30.21 29.94
C LEU A 106 -9.01 -30.85 30.89
N GLU A 107 -9.76 -31.86 30.42
CA GLU A 107 -10.65 -32.68 31.25
C GLU A 107 -9.84 -33.71 32.08
N GLU A 108 -8.77 -34.28 31.53
CA GLU A 108 -7.98 -35.34 32.17
C GLU A 108 -7.09 -34.82 33.32
N THR A 109 -6.66 -33.56 33.26
CA THR A 109 -5.83 -32.95 34.31
C THR A 109 -6.64 -32.55 35.57
N ARG A 110 -7.98 -32.44 35.48
CA ARG A 110 -8.82 -32.18 36.66
C ARG A 110 -8.95 -33.37 37.61
N GLY A 111 -8.63 -34.59 37.16
CA GLY A 111 -8.66 -35.79 38.00
C GLY A 111 -7.44 -35.98 38.91
N THR A 112 -6.29 -35.39 38.55
CA THR A 112 -5.02 -35.62 39.27
C THR A 112 -4.75 -34.58 40.37
N ILE A 113 -5.39 -33.41 40.33
CA ILE A 113 -5.10 -32.30 41.26
C ILE A 113 -6.04 -32.29 42.49
N VAL A 114 -7.10 -33.11 42.52
CA VAL A 114 -8.03 -33.20 43.68
C VAL A 114 -7.70 -34.40 44.58
N VAL A 115 -6.69 -35.21 44.22
CA VAL A 115 -6.22 -36.34 45.04
C VAL A 115 -4.74 -36.14 45.37
N GLN A 116 -4.43 -35.05 46.06
CA GLN A 116 -3.25 -34.98 46.92
C GLN A 116 -3.56 -34.19 48.18
#